data_AF-A0A8D2L0Y5-F1
#
_entry.id   AF-A0A8D2L0Y5-F1
#
_cell.length_a   1.000
_cell.length_b   1.000
_cell.length_c   1.000
_cell.angle_alpha   90.00
_cell.angle_beta   90.00
_cell.angle_gamma   90.00
#
_symmetry.space_group_name_H-M   'P 1'
#
loop_
_entity.id
_entity.type
_entity.pdbx_description
1 polymer ?
#
loop_
_entity_poly.entity_id
_entity_poly.type
_entity_poly.pdbx_seq_one_letter_code
_entity_poly.pdbx_strand_id
1 'polypeptide(L)'
;MSEPGKLSQKIKVWLQEYWNITDLVAISVFMIGAVLRLQNQPYMGYGRVIYCVDIIFWYIRVLDIFGVNKYLGPYVMMIGKMMIDMLYFVVIMLVVLMSFGVARQAILHPDEEPSWRLARNIFYVPYWMIYGEVFADQIDRKTPCGDNLYDEDGKRLPPCIPGAWLTPAIMACYLLVANILLVNLLIAVFNNTFFEVKSISNQVWKFQRYQLIMTFHDRPVLPPPMIIFSHLYIIIVRLCCHCKKRREAHSCYHWECLIVPGFKYMHNICSVYI
;
A
#
# COMPACT_ATOMS: atom_id res chain seq x y z
N MET A 1 -27.69 -13.93 -5.75
CA MET A 1 -27.33 -12.88 -6.76
C MET A 1 -27.17 -13.58 -8.09
N SER A 2 -27.92 -13.17 -9.11
CA SER A 2 -27.84 -13.73 -10.47
C SER A 2 -26.46 -13.45 -11.07
N GLU A 3 -25.81 -14.50 -11.58
CA GLU A 3 -24.48 -14.40 -12.18
C GLU A 3 -24.52 -13.48 -13.42
N PRO A 4 -23.67 -12.44 -13.51
CA PRO A 4 -23.72 -11.52 -14.64
C PRO A 4 -23.29 -12.22 -15.94
N GLY A 5 -24.16 -12.19 -16.96
CA GLY A 5 -23.95 -12.86 -18.24
C GLY A 5 -22.93 -12.19 -19.17
N LYS A 6 -22.53 -10.92 -18.93
CA LYS A 6 -21.58 -10.18 -19.76
C LYS A 6 -20.18 -10.14 -19.13
N LEU A 7 -19.15 -10.40 -19.93
CA LEU A 7 -17.75 -10.46 -19.48
C LEU A 7 -17.25 -9.12 -18.90
N SER A 8 -17.72 -7.99 -19.43
CA SER A 8 -17.43 -6.65 -18.90
C SER A 8 -17.97 -6.45 -17.48
N GLN A 9 -19.14 -7.03 -17.14
CA GLN A 9 -19.68 -6.96 -15.78
C GLN A 9 -18.85 -7.81 -14.81
N LYS A 10 -18.35 -8.98 -15.24
CA LYS A 10 -17.45 -9.81 -14.43
C LYS A 10 -16.13 -9.08 -14.12
N ILE A 11 -15.53 -8.42 -15.12
CA ILE A 11 -14.32 -7.60 -14.90
C ILE A 11 -14.61 -6.44 -13.95
N LYS A 12 -15.74 -5.74 -14.12
CA LYS A 12 -16.11 -4.63 -13.24
C LYS A 12 -16.26 -5.07 -11.78
N VAL A 13 -16.92 -6.21 -11.52
CA VAL A 13 -17.06 -6.78 -10.18
C VAL A 13 -15.70 -7.21 -9.62
N TRP A 14 -14.86 -7.83 -10.45
CA TRP A 14 -13.52 -8.23 -10.02
C TRP A 14 -12.64 -7.05 -9.61
N LEU A 15 -12.73 -5.92 -10.34
CA LEU A 15 -12.02 -4.68 -10.04
C LEU A 15 -12.58 -3.90 -8.83
N GLN A 16 -13.72 -4.27 -8.26
CA GLN A 16 -14.22 -3.61 -7.05
C GLN A 16 -13.50 -4.06 -5.78
N GLU A 17 -12.85 -5.23 -5.81
CA GLU A 17 -12.07 -5.75 -4.69
C GLU A 17 -10.69 -5.09 -4.64
N TYR A 18 -10.38 -4.39 -3.55
CA TYR A 18 -9.12 -3.66 -3.37
C TYR A 18 -7.88 -4.56 -3.55
N TRP A 19 -7.93 -5.79 -3.05
CA TRP A 19 -6.83 -6.76 -3.18
C TRP A 19 -6.57 -7.18 -4.62
N ASN A 20 -7.61 -7.30 -5.44
CA ASN A 20 -7.48 -7.64 -6.85
C ASN A 20 -6.83 -6.50 -7.65
N ILE A 21 -7.16 -5.24 -7.31
CA ILE A 21 -6.49 -4.08 -7.91
C ILE A 21 -4.99 -4.10 -7.56
N THR A 22 -4.65 -4.32 -6.29
CA THR A 22 -3.24 -4.39 -5.84
C THR A 22 -2.48 -5.52 -6.54
N ASP A 23 -3.10 -6.70 -6.70
CA ASP A 23 -2.51 -7.83 -7.43
C ASP A 23 -2.29 -7.48 -8.91
N LEU A 24 -3.24 -6.80 -9.55
CA LEU A 24 -3.10 -6.35 -10.94
C LEU A 24 -1.92 -5.37 -11.09
N VAL A 25 -1.79 -4.43 -10.16
CA VAL A 25 -0.69 -3.47 -10.14
C VAL A 25 0.63 -4.20 -9.95
N ALA A 26 0.75 -5.09 -8.97
CA ALA A 26 1.96 -5.89 -8.71
C ALA A 26 2.38 -6.69 -9.95
N ILE A 27 1.46 -7.43 -10.57
CA ILE A 27 1.74 -8.22 -11.77
C ILE A 27 2.17 -7.30 -12.93
N SER A 28 1.52 -6.15 -13.11
CA SER A 28 1.88 -5.21 -14.18
C SER A 28 3.29 -4.62 -13.99
N VAL A 29 3.66 -4.26 -12.76
CA VAL A 29 4.99 -3.73 -12.40
C VAL A 29 6.06 -4.80 -12.57
N PHE A 30 5.78 -6.03 -12.15
CA PHE A 30 6.66 -7.18 -12.39
C PHE A 30 6.92 -7.40 -13.89
N MET A 31 5.87 -7.38 -14.73
CA MET A 31 6.03 -7.56 -16.17
C MET A 31 6.83 -6.43 -16.82
N ILE A 32 6.62 -5.18 -16.39
CA ILE A 32 7.43 -4.03 -16.84
C ILE A 32 8.90 -4.21 -16.45
N GLY A 33 9.16 -4.62 -15.20
CA GLY A 33 10.50 -4.93 -14.71
C GLY A 33 11.18 -6.06 -15.51
N ALA A 34 10.42 -7.09 -15.89
CA ALA A 34 10.89 -8.20 -16.71
C ALA A 34 11.29 -7.76 -18.12
N VAL A 35 10.43 -6.96 -18.78
CA VAL A 35 10.70 -6.43 -20.13
C VAL A 35 11.95 -5.54 -20.13
N LEU A 36 12.08 -4.63 -19.16
CA LEU A 36 13.24 -3.74 -19.04
C LEU A 36 14.54 -4.49 -18.73
N ARG A 37 14.45 -5.65 -18.09
CA ARG A 37 15.60 -6.51 -17.79
C ARG A 37 16.08 -7.31 -19.00
N LEU A 38 15.22 -7.56 -19.99
CA LEU A 38 15.58 -8.21 -21.25
C LEU A 38 16.29 -7.26 -22.23
N GLN A 39 16.32 -5.95 -21.93
CA GLN A 39 17.01 -4.95 -22.73
C GLN A 39 18.46 -4.73 -22.27
N ASN A 40 19.32 -4.28 -23.19
CA ASN A 40 20.72 -3.95 -22.91
C ASN A 40 20.87 -2.74 -21.96
N GLN A 41 22.08 -2.53 -21.44
CA GLN A 41 22.42 -1.34 -20.63
C GLN A 41 22.00 -0.06 -21.37
N PRO A 42 21.33 0.93 -20.72
CA PRO A 42 21.17 1.18 -19.28
C PRO A 42 19.85 0.68 -18.63
N TYR A 43 18.92 0.11 -19.41
CA TYR A 43 17.57 -0.25 -18.94
C TYR A 43 17.56 -1.39 -17.90
N MET A 44 18.58 -2.25 -17.92
CA MET A 44 18.78 -3.31 -16.95
C MET A 44 18.87 -2.80 -15.49
N GLY A 45 19.46 -1.61 -15.29
CA GLY A 45 19.56 -0.97 -13.97
C GLY A 45 18.20 -0.56 -13.42
N TYR A 46 17.36 0.05 -14.26
CA TYR A 46 15.99 0.41 -13.92
C TYR A 46 15.13 -0.82 -13.60
N GLY A 47 15.28 -1.90 -14.39
CA GLY A 47 14.59 -3.17 -14.12
C GLY A 47 14.92 -3.76 -12.73
N ARG A 48 16.17 -3.65 -12.27
CA ARG A 48 16.55 -4.07 -10.91
C ARG A 48 15.84 -3.24 -9.83
N VAL A 49 15.82 -1.92 -9.98
CA VAL A 49 15.16 -1.03 -9.01
C VAL A 49 13.66 -1.31 -8.96
N ILE A 50 13.02 -1.55 -10.11
CA ILE A 50 11.60 -1.91 -10.19
C ILE A 50 11.32 -3.19 -9.41
N TYR A 51 12.13 -4.24 -9.55
CA TYR A 51 11.95 -5.46 -8.75
C TYR A 51 12.15 -5.26 -7.25
N CYS A 52 13.06 -4.37 -6.84
CA CYS A 52 13.23 -4.02 -5.42
C CYS A 52 12.01 -3.31 -4.84
N VAL A 53 11.25 -2.57 -5.65
CA VAL A 53 9.97 -1.98 -5.23
C VAL A 53 8.84 -3.02 -5.32
N ASP A 54 8.86 -3.88 -6.35
CA ASP A 54 7.84 -4.90 -6.60
C ASP A 54 7.68 -5.90 -5.44
N ILE A 55 8.79 -6.31 -4.81
CA ILE A 55 8.75 -7.22 -3.65
C ILE A 55 7.93 -6.66 -2.48
N ILE A 56 7.81 -5.34 -2.34
CA ILE A 56 6.99 -4.70 -1.31
C ILE A 56 5.51 -5.03 -1.55
N PHE A 57 5.03 -4.98 -2.80
CA PHE A 57 3.66 -5.34 -3.14
C PHE A 57 3.37 -6.82 -2.84
N TRP A 58 4.33 -7.72 -3.11
CA TRP A 58 4.20 -9.13 -2.75
C TRP A 58 4.16 -9.35 -1.24
N TYR A 59 4.89 -8.57 -0.44
CA TYR A 59 4.78 -8.62 1.02
C TYR A 59 3.44 -8.09 1.53
N ILE A 60 2.88 -7.04 0.92
CA ILE A 60 1.52 -6.58 1.21
C ILE A 60 0.52 -7.70 0.92
N ARG A 61 0.71 -8.47 -0.17
CA ARG A 61 -0.14 -9.61 -0.50
C ARG A 61 -0.10 -10.73 0.54
N VAL A 62 1.05 -10.95 1.18
CA VAL A 62 1.18 -11.92 2.28
C VAL A 62 0.29 -11.54 3.48
N LEU A 63 0.02 -10.25 3.72
CA LEU A 63 -0.87 -9.81 4.80
C LEU A 63 -2.32 -10.29 4.58
N ASP A 64 -2.80 -10.37 3.33
CA ASP A 64 -4.14 -10.91 3.04
C ASP A 64 -4.25 -12.40 3.38
N ILE A 65 -3.17 -13.16 3.15
CA ILE A 65 -3.08 -14.58 3.54
C ILE A 65 -3.10 -14.73 5.07
N PHE A 66 -2.42 -13.83 5.79
CA PHE A 66 -2.54 -13.80 7.26
C PHE A 66 -3.91 -13.33 7.75
N GLY A 67 -4.65 -12.59 6.91
CA GLY A 67 -6.05 -12.21 7.09
C GLY A 67 -6.99 -13.40 7.39
N VAL A 68 -6.63 -14.59 6.89
CA VAL A 68 -7.41 -15.83 7.04
C VAL A 68 -7.29 -16.42 8.45
N ASN A 69 -6.17 -16.16 9.13
CA ASN A 69 -5.87 -16.77 10.42
C ASN A 69 -6.82 -16.24 11.52
N LYS A 70 -7.23 -17.12 12.44
CA LYS A 70 -8.13 -16.78 13.55
C LYS A 70 -7.63 -15.67 14.45
N TYR A 71 -6.30 -15.59 14.61
CA TYR A 71 -5.68 -14.62 15.51
C TYR A 71 -5.25 -13.35 14.78
N LEU A 72 -4.65 -13.46 13.59
CA LEU A 72 -4.10 -12.30 12.86
C LEU A 72 -5.14 -11.57 12.00
N GLY A 73 -6.18 -12.28 11.55
CA GLY A 73 -7.17 -11.73 10.64
C GLY A 73 -7.91 -10.50 11.13
N PRO A 74 -8.45 -10.50 12.38
CA PRO A 74 -9.08 -9.31 12.94
C PRO A 74 -8.13 -8.10 13.01
N TYR A 75 -6.83 -8.30 13.27
CA TYR A 75 -5.86 -7.20 13.32
C TYR A 75 -5.60 -6.60 11.95
N VAL A 76 -5.44 -7.42 10.90
CA VAL A 76 -5.28 -6.93 9.52
C VAL A 76 -6.50 -6.11 9.08
N MET A 77 -7.71 -6.57 9.43
CA MET A 77 -8.95 -5.85 9.17
C MET A 77 -9.07 -4.52 9.95
N MET A 78 -8.59 -4.48 11.20
CA MET A 78 -8.54 -3.24 11.99
C MET A 78 -7.60 -2.22 11.34
N ILE A 79 -6.38 -2.63 10.98
CA ILE A 79 -5.38 -1.76 10.33
C ILE A 79 -5.96 -1.15 9.04
N GLY A 80 -6.57 -1.96 8.18
CA GLY A 80 -7.14 -1.48 6.92
C GLY A 80 -8.26 -0.46 7.10
N LYS A 81 -9.11 -0.62 8.12
CA LYS A 81 -10.18 0.34 8.41
C LYS A 81 -9.65 1.64 9.04
N MET A 82 -8.71 1.52 9.98
CA MET A 82 -8.13 2.68 10.66
C MET A 82 -7.29 3.56 9.73
N MET A 83 -6.73 3.00 8.64
CA MET A 83 -5.98 3.76 7.64
C MET A 83 -6.77 4.91 7.01
N ILE A 84 -8.10 4.78 6.86
CA ILE A 84 -8.92 5.85 6.27
C ILE A 84 -8.95 7.05 7.21
N ASP A 85 -9.10 6.81 8.52
CA ASP A 85 -9.09 7.87 9.53
C ASP A 85 -7.70 8.53 9.64
N MET A 86 -6.62 7.75 9.45
CA MET A 86 -5.26 8.31 9.36
C MET A 86 -5.12 9.32 8.24
N LEU A 87 -5.70 9.02 7.07
CA LEU A 87 -5.45 9.79 5.86
C LEU A 87 -5.90 11.25 6.05
N TYR A 88 -7.05 11.47 6.70
CA TYR A 88 -7.53 12.81 7.03
C TYR A 88 -6.56 13.58 7.93
N PHE A 89 -6.00 12.90 8.93
CA PHE A 89 -5.03 13.51 9.81
C PHE A 89 -3.70 13.83 9.11
N VAL A 90 -3.22 12.90 8.26
CA VAL A 90 -2.01 13.10 7.46
C VAL A 90 -2.13 14.33 6.56
N VAL A 91 -3.32 14.61 6.02
CA VAL A 91 -3.58 15.84 5.25
C VAL A 91 -3.37 17.10 6.11
N ILE A 92 -3.89 17.12 7.35
CA ILE A 92 -3.68 18.25 8.28
C ILE A 92 -2.19 18.42 8.59
N MET A 93 -1.49 17.31 8.85
CA MET A 93 -0.05 17.31 9.09
C MET A 93 0.74 17.86 7.89
N LEU A 94 0.36 17.50 6.66
CA LEU A 94 0.97 18.02 5.43
C LEU A 94 0.78 19.54 5.28
N VAL A 95 -0.38 20.09 5.66
CA VAL A 95 -0.61 21.54 5.62
C VAL A 95 0.33 22.28 6.57
N VAL A 96 0.48 21.79 7.80
CA VAL A 96 1.40 22.38 8.81
C VAL A 96 2.86 22.20 8.40
N LEU A 97 3.20 21.07 7.79
CA LEU A 97 4.52 20.78 7.28
C LEU A 97 4.89 21.74 6.12
N MET A 98 4.00 21.92 5.15
CA MET A 98 4.22 22.82 4.01
C MET A 98 4.37 24.28 4.45
N SER A 99 3.55 24.74 5.40
CA SER A 99 3.60 26.14 5.86
C SER A 99 4.96 26.47 6.51
N PHE A 100 5.48 25.57 7.34
CA PHE A 100 6.81 25.70 7.92
C PHE A 100 7.93 25.52 6.88
N GLY A 101 7.84 24.49 6.03
CA GLY A 101 8.87 24.14 5.06
C GLY A 101 9.14 25.25 4.04
N VAL A 102 8.09 25.88 3.52
CA VAL A 102 8.20 27.00 2.58
C VAL A 102 8.78 28.23 3.28
N ALA A 103 8.29 28.58 4.47
CA ALA A 103 8.79 29.73 5.23
C ALA A 103 10.28 29.59 5.56
N ARG A 104 10.69 28.40 6.04
CA ARG A 104 12.09 28.09 6.33
C ARG A 104 12.96 28.24 5.08
N GLN A 105 12.60 27.59 3.98
CA GLN A 105 13.41 27.58 2.77
C GLN A 105 13.55 28.98 2.16
N ALA A 106 12.47 29.76 2.15
CA ALA A 106 12.47 31.13 1.63
C ALA A 106 13.34 32.09 2.44
N ILE A 107 13.39 31.93 3.78
CA ILE A 107 14.25 32.77 4.64
C ILE A 107 15.72 32.37 4.50
N LEU A 108 16.02 31.07 4.50
CA LEU A 108 17.41 30.57 4.49
C LEU A 108 18.10 30.68 3.13
N HIS A 109 17.34 30.58 2.03
CA HIS A 109 17.87 30.53 0.67
C HIS A 109 17.04 31.43 -0.26
N PRO A 110 17.17 32.76 -0.16
CA PRO A 110 16.34 33.71 -0.91
C PRO A 110 16.57 33.64 -2.44
N ASP A 111 17.79 33.33 -2.88
CA ASP A 111 18.19 33.38 -4.30
C ASP A 111 18.34 31.98 -4.93
N GLU A 112 17.69 30.96 -4.38
CA GLU A 112 17.80 29.58 -4.91
C GLU A 112 16.84 29.35 -6.10
N GLU A 113 17.39 28.89 -7.23
CA GLU A 113 16.62 28.63 -8.44
C GLU A 113 15.60 27.49 -8.25
N PRO A 114 14.44 27.55 -8.95
CA PRO A 114 13.41 26.52 -8.85
C PRO A 114 13.93 25.17 -9.35
N SER A 115 14.13 24.23 -8.41
CA SER A 115 14.63 22.89 -8.70
C SER A 115 13.87 21.81 -7.93
N TRP A 116 13.91 20.57 -8.43
CA TRP A 116 13.36 19.41 -7.70
C TRP A 116 14.03 19.18 -6.34
N ARG A 117 15.26 19.69 -6.16
CA ARG A 117 15.98 19.63 -4.88
C ARG A 117 15.36 20.58 -3.87
N LEU A 118 15.01 21.79 -4.30
CA LEU A 118 14.31 22.80 -3.50
C LEU A 118 12.98 22.23 -2.98
N ALA A 119 12.16 21.69 -3.88
CA ALA A 119 10.89 21.07 -3.53
C ALA A 119 11.08 19.94 -2.51
N ARG A 120 12.05 19.04 -2.74
CA ARG A 120 12.36 17.98 -1.78
C ARG A 120 12.79 18.53 -0.41
N ASN A 121 13.61 19.57 -0.35
CA ASN A 121 14.09 20.15 0.91
C ASN A 121 12.94 20.76 1.73
N ILE A 122 11.96 21.39 1.07
CA ILE A 122 10.75 21.94 1.70
C ILE A 122 9.96 20.85 2.45
N PHE A 123 9.89 19.64 1.90
CA PHE A 123 9.16 18.53 2.54
C PHE A 123 10.01 17.69 3.48
N TYR A 124 11.21 17.31 3.03
CA TYR A 124 12.04 16.30 3.67
C TYR A 124 12.54 16.78 5.03
N VAL A 125 13.05 18.00 5.12
CA VAL A 125 13.63 18.49 6.38
C VAL A 125 12.57 18.60 7.50
N PRO A 126 11.44 19.30 7.31
CA PRO A 126 10.35 19.32 8.28
C PRO A 126 9.79 17.95 8.65
N TYR A 127 9.74 17.01 7.69
CA TYR A 127 9.26 15.65 7.92
C TYR A 127 10.13 14.92 8.94
N TRP A 128 11.45 14.94 8.78
CA TRP A 128 12.36 14.28 9.72
C TRP A 128 12.34 14.91 11.12
N MET A 129 12.07 16.22 11.19
CA MET A 129 11.91 16.93 12.46
C MET A 129 10.70 16.46 13.28
N ILE A 130 9.66 15.89 12.63
CA ILE A 130 8.53 15.26 13.35
C ILE A 130 9.01 14.01 14.11
N TYR A 131 10.00 13.31 13.56
CA TYR A 131 10.56 12.10 14.16
C TYR A 131 11.70 12.39 15.17
N GLY A 132 12.00 13.66 15.44
CA GLY A 132 12.98 14.06 16.44
C GLY A 132 14.37 14.41 15.89
N GLU A 133 14.57 14.35 14.57
CA GLU A 133 15.81 14.81 13.94
C GLU A 133 15.83 16.35 13.86
N VAL A 134 16.62 16.98 14.72
CA VAL A 134 16.72 18.44 14.80
C VAL A 134 18.01 18.89 14.09
N PHE A 135 17.89 19.45 12.89
CA PHE A 135 19.02 19.95 12.08
C PHE A 135 19.57 21.29 12.61
N ALA A 136 20.05 21.31 13.86
CA ALA A 136 20.51 22.49 14.61
C ALA A 136 21.55 23.33 13.83
N ASP A 137 22.40 22.65 13.06
CA ASP A 137 23.45 23.22 12.20
C ASP A 137 22.91 24.12 11.08
N GLN A 138 21.69 23.87 10.60
CA GLN A 138 21.07 24.63 9.52
C GLN A 138 20.15 25.75 10.01
N ILE A 139 19.90 25.85 11.32
CA ILE A 139 18.92 26.76 11.92
C ILE A 139 19.60 27.96 12.55
N ASP A 140 20.69 27.71 13.28
CA ASP A 140 21.52 28.75 13.86
C ASP A 140 22.83 28.77 13.10
N ARG A 141 22.92 29.64 12.08
CA ARG A 141 24.16 29.83 11.33
C ARG A 141 25.15 30.52 12.25
N LYS A 142 25.88 29.72 13.05
CA LYS A 142 27.01 30.19 13.89
C LYS A 142 28.15 30.77 13.06
N THR A 143 28.08 30.67 11.73
CA THR A 143 29.02 31.32 10.83
C THR A 143 28.87 32.84 10.98
N PRO A 144 29.95 33.57 11.27
CA PRO A 144 29.89 35.03 11.25
C PRO A 144 29.41 35.48 9.86
N CYS A 145 28.45 36.40 9.84
CA CYS A 145 27.98 37.05 8.62
C CYS A 145 28.48 38.48 8.61
N GLY A 146 28.78 39.02 7.44
CA GLY A 146 29.37 40.34 7.34
C GLY A 146 29.57 40.77 5.90
N ASP A 147 29.13 41.98 5.57
CA ASP A 147 29.28 42.52 4.24
C ASP A 147 30.76 42.85 3.97
N ASN A 148 31.38 42.10 3.06
CA ASN A 148 32.80 42.23 2.69
C ASN A 148 33.80 41.90 3.81
N LEU A 149 33.38 41.16 4.84
CA LEU A 149 34.32 40.57 5.80
C LEU A 149 34.89 39.26 5.23
N TYR A 150 36.11 38.93 5.63
CA TYR A 150 36.79 37.67 5.31
C TYR A 150 37.01 36.90 6.61
N ASP A 151 36.84 35.59 6.55
CA ASP A 151 37.08 34.69 7.68
C ASP A 151 38.59 34.58 7.93
N GLU A 152 39.01 34.02 9.07
CA GLU A 152 40.44 33.75 9.38
C GLU A 152 41.11 32.88 8.29
N ASP A 153 40.33 32.10 7.54
CA ASP A 153 40.73 31.28 6.39
C ASP A 153 40.76 32.03 5.04
N GLY A 154 40.52 33.34 5.02
CA GLY A 154 40.52 34.17 3.81
C GLY A 154 39.30 33.98 2.88
N LYS A 155 38.25 33.27 3.33
CA LYS A 155 37.00 33.10 2.57
C LYS A 155 36.07 34.28 2.81
N ARG A 156 35.42 34.79 1.76
CA ARG A 156 34.43 35.88 1.87
C ARG A 156 33.23 35.42 2.69
N LEU A 157 32.88 36.18 3.72
CA LEU A 157 31.68 35.92 4.52
C LEU A 157 30.42 36.12 3.67
N PRO A 158 29.39 35.29 3.88
CA PRO A 158 28.09 35.47 3.25
C PRO A 158 27.39 36.73 3.78
N PRO A 159 26.58 37.41 2.95
CA PRO A 159 25.78 38.55 3.40
C PRO A 159 24.80 38.12 4.50
N CYS A 160 24.58 39.00 5.49
CA CYS A 160 23.65 38.72 6.57
C CYS A 160 22.22 38.72 6.06
N ILE A 161 21.47 37.65 6.36
CA ILE A 161 20.08 37.52 5.97
C ILE A 161 19.19 38.28 6.97
N PRO A 162 18.29 39.17 6.52
CA PRO A 162 17.35 39.83 7.41
C PRO A 162 16.39 38.79 8.01
N GLY A 163 16.17 38.85 9.33
CA GLY A 163 15.24 37.95 10.01
C GLY A 163 15.82 36.59 10.44
N ALA A 164 17.14 36.47 10.61
CA ALA A 164 17.77 35.25 11.11
C ALA A 164 17.17 34.73 12.45
N TRP A 165 16.67 35.62 13.31
CA TRP A 165 16.00 35.25 14.57
C TRP A 165 14.61 34.62 14.37
N LEU A 166 13.97 34.87 13.22
CA LEU A 166 12.63 34.39 12.92
C LEU A 166 12.63 32.88 12.65
N THR A 167 13.67 32.35 12.00
CA THR A 167 13.77 30.92 11.66
C THR A 167 13.79 30.03 12.91
N PRO A 168 14.62 30.28 13.95
CA PRO A 168 14.55 29.55 15.22
C PRO A 168 13.18 29.68 15.92
N ALA A 169 12.57 30.87 15.89
CA ALA A 169 11.28 31.11 16.55
C ALA A 169 10.13 30.33 15.89
N ILE A 170 10.03 30.40 14.55
CA ILE A 170 9.03 29.64 13.77
C ILE A 170 9.26 28.14 13.95
N MET A 171 10.52 27.70 14.02
CA MET A 171 10.82 26.30 14.26
C MET A 171 10.39 25.82 15.65
N ALA A 172 10.64 26.60 16.71
CA ALA A 172 10.19 26.25 18.05
C ALA A 172 8.65 26.10 18.09
N CYS A 173 7.94 27.02 17.43
CA CYS A 173 6.49 26.94 17.26
C CYS A 173 6.08 25.67 16.48
N TYR A 174 6.76 25.36 15.38
CA TYR A 174 6.51 24.16 14.59
C TYR A 174 6.71 22.88 15.41
N LEU A 175 7.81 22.74 16.15
CA LEU A 175 8.07 21.57 16.98
C LEU A 175 7.01 21.39 18.07
N LEU A 176 6.53 22.49 18.68
CA LEU A 176 5.44 22.45 19.65
C LEU A 176 4.16 21.94 18.99
N VAL A 177 3.74 22.55 17.87
CA VAL A 177 2.50 22.17 17.19
C VAL A 177 2.58 20.75 16.64
N ALA A 178 3.66 20.39 15.95
CA ALA A 178 3.80 19.08 15.32
C ALA A 178 3.98 17.96 16.36
N ASN A 179 4.97 18.07 17.25
CA ASN A 179 5.33 16.95 18.12
C ASN A 179 4.49 16.90 19.40
N ILE A 180 4.10 18.05 19.95
CA ILE A 180 3.34 18.09 21.22
C ILE A 180 1.83 18.04 20.97
N LEU A 181 1.31 18.74 19.94
CA LEU A 181 -0.12 18.73 19.66
C LEU A 181 -0.51 17.64 18.66
N LEU A 182 0.01 17.69 17.43
CA LEU A 182 -0.45 16.87 16.33
C LEU A 182 -0.16 15.38 16.54
N VAL A 183 1.08 14.99 16.87
CA VAL A 183 1.41 13.57 17.09
C VAL A 183 0.60 12.98 18.26
N ASN A 184 0.44 13.70 19.36
CA ASN A 184 -0.33 13.22 20.51
C ASN A 184 -1.83 13.12 20.22
N LEU A 185 -2.38 14.08 19.47
CA LEU A 185 -3.78 14.02 19.01
C LEU A 185 -4.00 12.85 18.06
N LEU A 186 -3.05 12.60 17.16
CA LEU A 186 -3.10 11.45 16.24
C LEU A 186 -3.13 10.13 17.01
N ILE A 187 -2.27 9.97 18.02
CA ILE A 187 -2.28 8.79 18.90
C ILE A 187 -3.63 8.66 19.63
N ALA A 188 -4.21 9.77 20.10
CA ALA A 188 -5.51 9.75 20.75
C ALA A 188 -6.65 9.32 19.81
N VAL A 189 -6.70 9.85 18.59
CA VAL A 189 -7.66 9.44 17.56
C VAL A 189 -7.45 7.99 17.16
N PHE A 190 -6.20 7.54 17.03
CA PHE A 190 -5.89 6.13 16.81
C PHE A 190 -6.43 5.23 17.89
N ASN A 191 -6.22 5.58 19.15
CA ASN A 191 -6.72 4.78 20.25
C ASN A 191 -8.25 4.74 20.24
N ASN A 192 -8.91 5.86 20.00
CA ASN A 192 -10.36 5.91 19.95
C ASN A 192 -10.94 5.07 18.80
N THR A 193 -10.44 5.28 17.58
CA THR A 193 -10.85 4.51 16.39
C THR A 193 -10.48 3.03 16.52
N PHE A 194 -9.35 2.69 17.14
CA PHE A 194 -8.97 1.31 17.42
C PHE A 194 -10.02 0.60 18.27
N PHE A 195 -10.50 1.22 19.35
CA PHE A 195 -11.50 0.61 20.22
C PHE A 195 -12.85 0.44 19.52
N GLU A 196 -13.28 1.44 18.76
CA GLU A 196 -14.51 1.38 17.95
C GLU A 196 -14.41 0.27 16.89
N VAL A 197 -13.36 0.32 16.07
CA VAL A 197 -13.11 -0.64 14.98
C VAL A 197 -12.89 -2.05 15.55
N LYS A 198 -12.26 -2.21 16.72
CA LYS A 198 -12.07 -3.53 17.36
C LYS A 198 -13.39 -4.20 17.72
N SER A 199 -14.37 -3.44 18.17
CA SER A 199 -15.70 -3.96 18.54
C SER A 199 -16.46 -4.52 17.33
N ILE A 200 -16.31 -3.90 16.16
CA ILE A 200 -16.99 -4.26 14.90
C ILE A 200 -16.18 -5.30 14.10
N SER A 201 -14.85 -5.21 14.12
CA SER A 201 -13.98 -6.01 13.24
C SER A 201 -14.02 -7.50 13.51
N ASN A 202 -14.26 -7.93 14.76
CA ASN A 202 -14.42 -9.35 15.07
C ASN A 202 -15.66 -9.98 14.41
N GLN A 203 -16.75 -9.22 14.26
CA GLN A 203 -17.95 -9.71 13.57
C GLN A 203 -17.75 -9.72 12.05
N VAL A 204 -17.20 -8.63 11.50
CA VAL A 204 -16.90 -8.50 10.06
C VAL A 204 -15.91 -9.57 9.63
N TRP A 205 -14.86 -9.82 10.42
CA TRP A 205 -13.89 -10.86 10.13
C TRP A 205 -14.51 -12.27 10.15
N LYS A 206 -15.42 -12.58 11.09
CA LYS A 206 -16.15 -13.87 11.08
C LYS A 206 -16.96 -14.05 9.79
N PHE A 207 -17.60 -12.98 9.30
CA PHE A 207 -18.33 -12.99 8.04
C PHE A 207 -17.41 -13.17 6.83
N GLN A 208 -16.31 -12.42 6.76
CA GLN A 208 -15.32 -12.53 5.69
C GLN A 208 -14.64 -13.89 5.67
N ARG A 209 -14.33 -14.46 6.84
CA ARG A 209 -13.78 -15.82 6.94
C ARG A 209 -14.73 -16.85 6.33
N TYR A 210 -16.04 -16.72 6.53
CA TYR A 210 -17.01 -17.62 5.91
C TYR A 210 -17.00 -17.50 4.38
N GLN A 211 -17.03 -16.27 3.83
CA GLN A 211 -16.97 -16.04 2.38
C GLN A 211 -15.68 -16.60 1.76
N LEU A 212 -14.57 -16.46 2.48
CA LEU A 212 -13.29 -16.97 2.04
C LEU A 212 -13.23 -18.50 2.05
N ILE A 213 -13.72 -19.15 3.12
CA ILE A 213 -13.82 -20.61 3.18
C ILE A 213 -14.68 -21.14 2.03
N MET A 214 -15.81 -20.48 1.76
CA MET A 214 -16.67 -20.82 0.63
C MET A 214 -15.90 -20.71 -0.70
N THR A 215 -15.08 -19.67 -0.86
CA THR A 215 -14.28 -19.47 -2.08
C THR A 215 -13.17 -20.52 -2.23
N PHE A 216 -12.49 -20.91 -1.14
CA PHE A 216 -11.44 -21.93 -1.19
C PHE A 216 -11.99 -23.33 -1.44
N HIS A 217 -13.22 -23.63 -0.99
CA HIS A 217 -13.86 -24.91 -1.25
C HIS A 217 -14.04 -25.18 -2.76
N ASP A 218 -14.22 -24.13 -3.57
CA ASP A 218 -14.41 -24.23 -5.01
C ASP A 218 -13.10 -24.18 -5.82
N ARG A 219 -11.94 -24.01 -5.16
CA ARG A 219 -10.63 -23.95 -5.81
C ARG A 219 -10.01 -25.35 -5.95
N PRO A 220 -9.22 -25.60 -7.00
CA PRO A 220 -8.52 -26.88 -7.16
C PRO A 220 -7.56 -27.13 -5.98
N VAL A 221 -7.51 -28.37 -5.52
CA VAL A 221 -6.89 -28.81 -4.24
C VAL A 221 -5.36 -28.66 -4.19
N LEU A 222 -4.71 -28.35 -5.31
CA LEU A 222 -3.25 -28.39 -5.44
C LEU A 222 -2.59 -27.05 -5.05
N PRO A 223 -1.44 -27.08 -4.35
CA PRO A 223 -0.74 -25.87 -3.94
C PRO A 223 -0.23 -25.06 -5.16
N PRO A 224 0.00 -23.74 -5.02
CA PRO A 224 0.39 -22.85 -6.11
C PRO A 224 1.49 -23.34 -7.07
N PRO A 225 2.60 -23.97 -6.63
CA PRO A 225 3.59 -24.50 -7.56
C PRO A 225 3.07 -25.62 -8.47
N MET A 226 2.06 -26.38 -8.04
CA MET A 226 1.48 -27.51 -8.78
C MET A 226 0.14 -27.17 -9.46
N ILE A 227 -0.34 -25.92 -9.34
CA ILE A 227 -1.63 -25.48 -9.90
C ILE A 227 -1.63 -25.42 -11.43
N ILE A 228 -0.45 -25.28 -12.04
CA ILE A 228 -0.30 -25.26 -13.50
C ILE A 228 -0.79 -26.60 -14.10
N PHE A 229 -0.49 -27.72 -13.44
CA PHE A 229 -0.94 -29.05 -13.87
C PHE A 229 -2.46 -29.24 -13.74
N SER A 230 -3.09 -28.68 -12.69
CA SER A 230 -4.55 -28.77 -12.52
C SER A 230 -5.28 -27.95 -13.58
N HIS A 231 -4.78 -26.76 -13.91
CA HIS A 231 -5.33 -25.93 -14.98
C HIS A 231 -5.11 -26.56 -16.36
N LEU A 232 -3.93 -27.14 -16.62
CA LEU A 232 -3.66 -27.90 -17.85
C LEU A 232 -4.63 -29.08 -17.99
N TYR A 233 -4.88 -29.85 -16.92
CA TYR A 233 -5.85 -30.94 -16.93
C TYR A 233 -7.27 -30.47 -17.26
N ILE A 234 -7.74 -29.39 -16.63
CA ILE A 234 -9.08 -28.81 -16.90
C ILE A 234 -9.18 -28.33 -18.36
N ILE A 235 -8.16 -27.68 -18.89
CA ILE A 235 -8.11 -27.21 -20.28
C ILE A 235 -8.13 -28.41 -21.25
N ILE A 236 -7.34 -29.45 -20.98
CA ILE A 236 -7.28 -30.68 -21.79
C ILE A 236 -8.64 -31.39 -21.77
N VAL A 237 -9.26 -31.58 -20.61
CA VAL A 237 -10.59 -32.20 -20.50
C VAL A 237 -11.64 -31.37 -21.25
N ARG A 238 -11.61 -30.04 -21.14
CA ARG A 238 -12.55 -29.16 -21.82
C ARG A 238 -12.35 -29.16 -23.34
N LEU A 239 -11.11 -29.20 -23.83
CA LEU A 239 -10.79 -29.37 -25.26
C LEU A 239 -11.23 -30.75 -25.76
N CYS A 240 -10.97 -31.82 -25.02
CA CYS A 240 -11.40 -33.17 -25.34
C CYS A 240 -12.93 -33.32 -25.35
N CYS A 241 -13.64 -32.70 -24.41
CA CYS A 241 -15.10 -32.65 -24.37
C CYS A 241 -15.68 -31.78 -25.50
N HIS A 242 -15.00 -30.70 -25.91
CA HIS A 242 -15.39 -29.90 -27.07
C HIS A 242 -15.23 -30.69 -28.38
N CYS A 243 -14.16 -31.49 -28.49
CA CYS A 243 -13.97 -32.44 -29.59
C CYS A 243 -15.01 -33.58 -29.58
N LYS A 244 -15.41 -34.06 -28.39
CA LYS A 244 -16.41 -35.13 -28.24
C LYS A 244 -17.85 -34.64 -28.41
N LYS A 245 -18.14 -33.34 -28.23
CA LYS A 245 -19.48 -32.76 -28.49
C LYS A 245 -19.92 -32.80 -29.96
N ARG A 246 -19.04 -33.23 -30.89
CA ARG A 246 -19.40 -33.59 -32.28
C ARG A 246 -19.83 -35.06 -32.47
N ARG A 247 -19.68 -35.93 -31.46
CA ARG A 247 -20.13 -37.33 -31.46
C ARG A 247 -20.71 -37.68 -30.09
N GLU A 248 -22.03 -37.73 -30.01
CA GLU A 248 -22.82 -38.32 -28.92
C GLU A 248 -22.99 -37.45 -27.65
N ALA A 249 -24.13 -36.74 -27.63
CA ALA A 249 -24.80 -36.36 -26.39
C ALA A 249 -25.20 -37.64 -25.63
N HIS A 250 -24.82 -37.76 -24.36
CA HIS A 250 -25.57 -38.43 -23.25
C HIS A 250 -24.70 -38.93 -22.08
N SER A 251 -23.36 -38.98 -22.17
CA SER A 251 -22.56 -39.65 -21.12
C SER A 251 -21.57 -38.78 -20.32
N CYS A 252 -21.69 -37.45 -20.31
CA CYS A 252 -20.66 -36.58 -19.71
C CYS A 252 -21.02 -35.95 -18.34
N TYR A 253 -22.24 -36.15 -17.82
CA TYR A 253 -22.63 -35.59 -16.50
C TYR A 253 -22.15 -36.43 -15.31
N HIS A 254 -21.60 -37.63 -15.54
CA HIS A 254 -21.23 -38.52 -14.43
C HIS A 254 -19.86 -38.21 -13.80
N TRP A 255 -18.91 -37.67 -14.57
CA TRP A 255 -17.52 -37.49 -14.12
C TRP A 255 -17.24 -36.16 -13.41
N GLU A 256 -18.09 -35.13 -13.57
CA GLU A 256 -17.95 -33.87 -12.81
C GLU A 256 -18.26 -34.06 -11.30
N CYS A 257 -19.04 -35.08 -10.92
CA CYS A 257 -19.34 -35.40 -9.52
C CYS A 257 -18.19 -36.08 -8.75
N LEU A 258 -17.12 -36.51 -9.42
CA LEU A 258 -16.04 -37.31 -8.78
C LEU A 258 -14.81 -36.49 -8.37
N ILE A 259 -14.68 -35.23 -8.82
CA ILE A 259 -13.52 -34.38 -8.50
C ILE A 259 -13.83 -33.36 -7.38
N VAL A 260 -15.09 -33.23 -6.94
CA VAL A 260 -15.48 -32.46 -5.75
C VAL A 260 -16.11 -33.41 -4.72
N PRO A 261 -15.34 -33.98 -3.76
CA PRO A 261 -15.89 -34.89 -2.76
C PRO A 261 -16.89 -34.24 -1.79
N GLY A 262 -17.07 -32.91 -1.84
CA GLY A 262 -17.89 -32.14 -0.89
C GLY A 262 -19.38 -32.00 -1.23
N PHE A 263 -19.79 -32.13 -2.50
CA PHE A 263 -21.18 -31.79 -2.88
C PHE A 263 -22.23 -32.82 -2.41
N LYS A 264 -21.78 -34.03 -2.04
CA LYS A 264 -22.68 -35.10 -1.57
C LYS A 264 -23.03 -35.00 -0.08
N TYR A 265 -22.31 -34.17 0.71
CA TYR A 265 -22.58 -34.00 2.14
C TYR A 265 -23.65 -32.93 2.43
N MET A 266 -23.83 -31.93 1.58
CA MET A 266 -24.77 -30.83 1.87
C MET A 266 -26.24 -31.16 1.56
N HIS A 267 -26.50 -32.10 0.65
CA HIS A 267 -27.87 -32.56 0.38
C HIS A 267 -28.47 -33.39 1.53
N ASN A 268 -27.63 -34.09 2.31
CA ASN A 268 -28.08 -34.84 3.49
C ASN A 268 -28.24 -33.97 4.75
N ILE A 269 -27.67 -32.77 4.80
CA ILE A 269 -27.82 -31.86 5.96
C ILE A 269 -29.06 -30.96 5.80
N CYS A 270 -29.41 -30.56 4.56
CA CYS A 270 -30.62 -29.78 4.29
C CYS A 270 -31.92 -30.61 4.38
N SER A 271 -31.86 -31.95 4.29
CA SER A 271 -33.04 -32.81 4.48
C SER A 271 -33.30 -33.20 5.94
N VAL A 272 -32.45 -32.78 6.88
CA VAL A 272 -32.58 -33.05 8.32
C VAL A 272 -33.05 -31.79 9.09
N TYR A 273 -33.13 -30.64 8.43
CA TYR A 273 -33.59 -29.36 9.00
C TYR A 273 -34.65 -28.65 8.13
N ILE A 274 -35.58 -29.42 7.57
CA ILE A 274 -36.92 -28.96 7.16
C ILE A 274 -37.93 -29.95 7.73
#